data_AF-A9NNJ3-F1
#
_entry.id   AF-A9NNJ3-F1
#
_cell.length_a   1.000
_cell.length_b   1.000
_cell.length_c   1.000
_cell.angle_alpha   90.00
_cell.angle_beta   90.00
_cell.angle_gamma   90.00
#
_symmetry.space_group_name_H-M   'P 1'
#
loop_
_entity.id
_entity.type
_entity.pdbx_description
1 polymer ?
#
loop_
_entity_poly.entity_id
_entity_poly.type
_entity_poly.pdbx_seq_one_letter_code
_entity_poly.pdbx_strand_id
1 'polypeptide(L)' 'MDNARSGPYVQIFRPDNFVFGQSGVGNNWAKGHYTEGAKLIDSVLDVVMKEAENCDCLQGKLTFPV' A
#
# COMPACT_ATOMS: atom_id res chain seq x y z
N MET A 1 5.01 -10.80 -2.54
CA MET A 1 5.38 -10.12 -1.27
C MET A 1 6.19 -11.02 -0.34
N ASP A 2 6.39 -12.27 -0.73
CA ASP A 2 6.96 -13.33 0.11
C ASP A 2 8.45 -13.08 0.41
N ASN A 3 9.17 -12.46 -0.52
CA ASN A 3 10.56 -12.04 -0.31
C ASN A 3 10.71 -10.86 0.66
N ALA A 4 9.73 -9.95 0.71
CA ALA A 4 9.73 -8.85 1.69
C ALA A 4 9.36 -9.36 3.10
N ARG A 5 8.57 -10.44 3.18
CA ARG A 5 8.20 -11.11 4.44
C ARG A 5 9.23 -12.15 4.91
N SER A 6 10.08 -12.67 4.03
CA SER A 6 11.14 -13.62 4.38
C SER A 6 12.54 -12.98 4.48
N GLY A 7 12.66 -11.69 4.15
CA GLY A 7 13.93 -10.97 4.17
C GLY A 7 14.40 -10.61 5.59
N PRO A 8 15.70 -10.27 5.76
CA PRO A 8 16.28 -9.93 7.07
C PRO A 8 15.64 -8.70 7.75
N TYR A 9 14.87 -7.91 7.00
CA TYR A 9 14.19 -6.70 7.46
C TYR A 9 12.69 -6.86 7.73
N VAL A 10 12.15 -8.09 7.72
CA VAL A 10 10.71 -8.33 7.94
C VAL A 10 10.21 -7.73 9.27
N GLN A 11 11.06 -7.73 10.29
CA GLN A 11 10.71 -7.30 11.66
C GLN A 11 10.52 -5.77 11.77
N ILE A 12 11.00 -5.01 10.79
CA ILE A 12 10.97 -3.54 10.79
C ILE A 12 9.62 -3.03 10.25
N PHE A 13 8.95 -3.82 9.40
CA PHE A 13 7.68 -3.44 8.80
C PHE A 13 6.52 -4.13 9.52
N ARG A 14 5.53 -3.34 9.96
CA ARG A 14 4.32 -3.90 10.57
C ARG A 14 3.52 -4.67 9.52
N PRO A 15 3.12 -5.93 9.79
CA PRO A 15 2.35 -6.74 8.87
C PRO A 15 1.00 -6.10 8.50
N ASP A 16 0.43 -5.28 9.39
CA ASP A 16 -0.83 -4.56 9.17
C ASP A 16 -0.75 -3.48 8.07
N ASN A 17 0.45 -3.00 7.75
CA ASN A 17 0.63 -1.92 6.76
C ASN A 17 0.83 -2.48 5.34
N PHE A 18 0.79 -3.81 5.16
CA PHE A 18 0.91 -4.45 3.86
C PHE A 18 -0.47 -4.64 3.21
N VAL A 19 -0.80 -3.75 2.27
CA VAL A 19 -1.99 -3.89 1.40
C VAL A 19 -1.56 -4.51 0.07
N PHE A 20 -2.20 -5.62 -0.34
CA PHE A 20 -1.89 -6.30 -1.60
C PHE A 20 -3.16 -6.73 -2.33
N GLY A 21 -3.15 -6.58 -3.66
CA GLY A 21 -4.20 -7.09 -4.53
C GLY A 21 -3.92 -8.53 -4.94
N GLN A 22 -4.98 -9.35 -5.03
CA GLN A 22 -4.88 -10.74 -5.48
C GLN A 22 -4.61 -10.85 -7.00
N SER A 23 -4.90 -9.78 -7.74
CA SER A 23 -4.81 -9.71 -9.20
C SER A 23 -4.04 -8.47 -9.65
N GLY A 24 -3.03 -8.69 -10.50
CA GLY A 24 -2.20 -7.62 -11.05
C GLY A 24 -2.87 -6.88 -12.20
N VAL A 25 -2.42 -5.64 -12.42
CA VAL A 25 -2.95 -4.76 -13.47
C VAL A 25 -2.36 -5.04 -14.85
N GLY A 26 -1.38 -5.95 -14.96
CA GLY A 26 -0.84 -6.43 -16.24
C GLY A 26 -0.30 -5.32 -17.14
N ASN A 27 0.39 -4.33 -16.56
CA ASN A 27 0.90 -3.13 -17.25
C ASN A 27 -0.16 -2.25 -17.92
N ASN A 28 -1.43 -2.38 -17.54
CA ASN A 28 -2.52 -1.56 -18.08
C ASN A 28 -2.96 -0.49 -17.06
N TRP A 29 -2.73 0.78 -17.41
CA TRP A 29 -3.13 1.92 -16.58
C TRP A 29 -4.64 1.99 -16.34
N ALA A 30 -5.47 1.77 -17.36
CA ALA A 30 -6.92 1.83 -17.23
C ALA A 30 -7.45 0.71 -16.31
N LYS A 31 -6.87 -0.50 -16.42
CA LYS A 31 -7.20 -1.61 -15.51
C LYS A 31 -6.80 -1.26 -14.08
N GLY A 32 -5.62 -0.66 -13.89
CA GLY A 32 -5.15 -0.19 -12.60
C GLY A 32 -6.01 0.92 -12.01
N HIS A 33 -6.42 1.91 -12.79
CA HIS A 33 -7.18 3.04 -12.25
C HIS A 33 -8.65 2.71 -12.01
N TYR A 34 -9.32 2.04 -12.96
CA TYR A 34 -10.78 1.91 -12.94
C TYR A 34 -11.31 0.59 -12.37
N THR A 35 -10.50 -0.47 -12.32
CA THR A 35 -11.01 -1.81 -11.95
C THR A 35 -10.31 -2.38 -10.72
N GLU A 36 -9.02 -2.69 -10.84
CA GLU A 36 -8.30 -3.42 -9.80
C GLU A 36 -7.73 -2.49 -8.74
N GLY A 37 -7.22 -1.31 -9.12
CA GLY A 37 -6.79 -0.31 -8.14
C GLY A 37 -7.95 0.43 -7.48
N ALA A 38 -9.11 0.52 -8.12
CA ALA A 38 -10.33 1.05 -7.48
C ALA A 38 -10.81 0.18 -6.31
N LYS A 39 -10.54 -1.14 -6.32
CA LYS A 39 -10.83 -2.02 -5.18
C LYS A 39 -9.78 -1.93 -4.08
N LEU A 40 -8.54 -1.60 -4.44
CA LEU A 40 -7.42 -1.55 -3.52
C LEU A 40 -7.28 -0.19 -2.83
N ILE A 41 -7.72 0.88 -3.48
CA ILE A 41 -7.54 2.25 -3.00
C ILE A 41 -8.20 2.46 -1.64
N ASP A 42 -9.37 1.89 -1.40
CA ASP A 42 -10.09 2.02 -0.14
C ASP A 42 -9.29 1.40 1.03
N SER A 43 -8.72 0.21 0.84
CA SER A 43 -7.87 -0.43 1.85
C SER A 43 -6.55 0.33 2.07
N VAL A 44 -5.97 0.90 1.02
CA VAL A 44 -4.77 1.74 1.16
C VAL A 44 -5.10 3.02 1.93
N LEU A 45 -6.24 3.66 1.63
CA LEU A 45 -6.68 4.87 2.30
C LEU A 45 -6.94 4.64 3.79
N ASP A 46 -7.57 3.53 4.17
CA ASP A 46 -7.82 3.18 5.58
C ASP A 46 -6.51 3.07 6.38
N VAL A 47 -5.51 2.36 5.84
CA VAL A 47 -4.18 2.26 6.47
C VAL A 47 -3.50 3.62 6.58
N VAL A 48 -3.55 4.43 5.51
CA VAL A 48 -2.96 5.78 5.52
C VAL A 48 -3.67 6.69 6.53
N MET A 49 -5.00 6.59 6.67
CA MET A 49 -5.76 7.35 7.65
C MET A 49 -5.36 6.97 9.07
N LYS A 50 -5.26 5.67 9.38
CA LYS A 50 -4.80 5.18 10.68
C LYS A 50 -3.39 5.67 11.03
N GLU A 51 -2.48 5.67 10.07
CA GLU A 51 -1.11 6.19 10.27
C GLU A 51 -1.09 7.72 10.39
N ALA A 52 -1.99 8.42 9.71
CA ALA A 52 -2.15 9.87 9.83
C ALA A 52 -2.72 10.28 11.19
N GLU A 53 -3.68 9.53 11.75
CA GLU A 53 -4.22 9.76 13.09
C GLU A 53 -3.16 9.52 14.19
N ASN A 54 -2.21 8.63 13.94
CA ASN A 54 -1.08 8.38 14.84
C ASN A 54 0.04 9.43 14.73
N CYS A 55 -0.11 10.44 13.85
CA CYS A 55 0.86 11.52 13.67
C CYS A 55 0.26 12.86 14.16
N ASP A 56 0.90 13.53 15.14
CA ASP A 56 0.44 14.84 15.62
C ASP A 56 0.49 15.95 14.55
N CYS A 57 1.42 15.86 13.59
CA CYS A 57 1.59 16.82 12.47
C CYS A 57 2.07 16.11 11.19
N LEU A 58 1.14 15.66 10.35
CA LEU A 58 1.48 15.03 9.06
C LEU A 58 2.01 16.08 8.05
N GLN A 59 3.31 16.06 7.74
CA GLN A 59 3.92 16.98 6.76
C GLN A 59 3.63 16.61 5.30
N GLY A 60 3.28 15.35 5.02
CA GLY A 60 2.99 14.86 3.68
C GLY A 60 3.31 13.38 3.54
N LYS A 61 2.93 12.80 2.39
CA LYS A 61 3.22 11.40 2.05
C LYS A 61 4.30 11.32 0.98
N LEU A 62 5.26 10.40 1.15
CA LEU A 62 6.23 10.07 0.12
C LEU A 62 5.65 8.98 -0.78
N THR A 63 5.48 9.28 -2.07
CA THR A 63 5.05 8.28 -3.07
C THR A 63 6.24 7.92 -3.94
N PHE A 64 6.60 6.64 -3.98
CA PHE A 64 7.64 6.15 -4.89
C PHE A 64 7.01 5.90 -6.26
N PRO A 65 7.49 6.54 -7.35
CA PRO A 65 7.06 6.18 -8.70
C PRO A 65 7.60 4.78 -9.06
N VAL A 66 6.79 4.01 -9.78
CA VAL A 66 7.14 2.69 -10.34
C VAL A 66 7.82 2.87 -11.69
#